data_AF-A0A7W0P4C6-F1
#
_entry.id   AF-A0A7W0P4C6-F1
#
_cell.length_a   1.000
_cell.length_b   1.000
_cell.length_c   1.000
_cell.angle_alpha   90.00
_cell.angle_beta   90.00
_cell.angle_gamma   90.00
#
_symmetry.space_group_name_H-M   'P 1'
#
loop_
_entity.id
_entity.type
_entity.pdbx_description
1 polymer ?
#
loop_
_entity_poly.entity_id
_entity_poly.type
_entity_poly.pdbx_seq_one_letter_code
_entity_poly.pdbx_strand_id
1 'polypeptide(L)'
;MSGIVRTADDVVRLPRNGDARIPPHNVEAEAAALGSMMLSAEAIADVVELLQTDDFYRSANGRIFEVLRELYARGDPVDQLSAVEALRRKGTLDDVGGPLYIRDLADQVPTPASAAHYARIVAQAALLR
;
A
#
# COMPACT_ATOMS: atom_id res chain seq x y z
N MET A 1 -62.03 -6.61 32.43
CA MET A 1 -61.69 -7.18 31.10
C MET A 1 -61.80 -6.04 30.10
N SER A 2 -60.87 -5.65 29.25
CA SER A 2 -59.66 -6.22 28.65
C SER A 2 -58.82 -4.97 28.26
N GLY A 3 -57.54 -4.83 28.59
CA GLY A 3 -56.42 -5.48 27.91
C GLY A 3 -55.70 -4.48 26.99
N ILE A 4 -54.55 -3.98 27.44
CA ILE A 4 -53.58 -3.12 26.74
C ILE A 4 -53.06 -3.81 25.47
N VAL A 5 -52.86 -3.09 24.36
CA VAL A 5 -51.62 -3.20 23.56
C VAL A 5 -51.27 -1.82 22.95
N ARG A 6 -50.21 -1.20 23.49
CA ARG A 6 -49.41 -0.22 22.78
C ARG A 6 -48.66 -0.96 21.68
N THR A 7 -48.82 -0.58 20.42
CA THR A 7 -47.92 -1.03 19.37
C THR A 7 -46.62 -0.24 19.50
N ALA A 8 -45.69 -0.79 20.28
CA ALA A 8 -44.28 -0.52 20.11
C ALA A 8 -43.82 -1.35 18.91
N ASP A 9 -43.53 -0.71 17.79
CA ASP A 9 -42.52 -1.11 16.80
C ASP A 9 -42.56 -0.21 15.56
N ASP A 10 -42.51 1.11 15.77
CA ASP A 10 -41.83 2.00 14.82
C ASP A 10 -40.31 1.75 14.94
N VAL A 11 -39.89 0.52 14.63
CA VAL A 11 -38.48 0.20 14.47
C VAL A 11 -38.07 0.89 13.18
N VAL A 12 -37.54 2.10 13.33
CA VAL A 12 -36.74 2.77 12.31
C VAL A 12 -35.74 1.73 11.80
N ARG A 13 -36.05 1.13 10.65
CA ARG A 13 -35.07 0.34 9.89
C ARG A 13 -34.03 1.33 9.41
N LEU A 14 -33.01 1.56 10.23
CA LEU A 14 -31.74 2.09 9.74
C LEU A 14 -31.32 1.18 8.59
N PRO A 15 -30.90 1.73 7.43
CA PRO A 15 -30.29 0.90 6.40
C PRO A 15 -29.17 0.12 7.10
N ARG A 16 -29.25 -1.22 7.08
CA ARG A 16 -28.06 -2.01 7.35
C ARG A 16 -27.13 -1.63 6.22
N ASN A 17 -26.14 -0.78 6.52
CA ASN A 17 -25.00 -0.61 5.64
C ASN A 17 -24.60 -2.03 5.27
N GLY A 18 -24.82 -2.42 4.01
CA GLY A 18 -24.15 -3.58 3.45
C GLY A 18 -22.70 -3.21 3.55
N ASP A 19 -22.05 -3.69 4.60
CA ASP A 19 -20.75 -3.27 5.06
C ASP A 19 -19.85 -3.12 3.85
N ALA A 20 -19.40 -1.90 3.59
CA ALA A 20 -18.29 -1.68 2.68
C ALA A 20 -17.10 -2.39 3.32
N ARG A 21 -16.99 -3.71 3.05
CA ARG A 21 -15.95 -4.57 3.59
C ARG A 21 -14.66 -3.99 3.04
N ILE A 22 -13.94 -3.28 3.90
CA ILE A 22 -12.65 -2.74 3.54
C ILE A 22 -11.80 -3.93 3.11
N PRO A 23 -11.32 -3.96 1.84
CA PRO A 23 -10.53 -5.09 1.36
C PRO A 23 -9.32 -5.30 2.28
N PRO A 24 -8.91 -6.55 2.54
CA PRO A 24 -7.70 -6.83 3.32
C PRO A 24 -6.49 -6.07 2.77
N HIS A 25 -5.79 -5.37 3.65
CA HIS A 25 -4.62 -4.56 3.31
C HIS A 25 -3.70 -4.39 4.53
N ASN A 26 -2.45 -4.00 4.29
CA ASN A 26 -1.51 -3.61 5.34
C ASN A 26 -0.60 -2.50 4.79
N VAL A 27 -0.97 -1.25 5.08
CA VAL A 27 -0.29 -0.07 4.52
C VAL A 27 1.12 0.11 5.09
N GLU A 28 1.34 -0.34 6.33
CA GLU A 28 2.64 -0.33 6.97
C GLU A 28 3.60 -1.32 6.28
N ALA A 29 3.13 -2.50 5.89
CA ALA A 29 3.91 -3.47 5.13
C ALA A 29 4.20 -2.97 3.71
N GLU A 30 3.24 -2.33 3.05
CA GLU A 30 3.48 -1.67 1.76
C GLU A 30 4.57 -0.61 1.87
N ALA A 31 4.50 0.24 2.90
CA ALA A 31 5.48 1.28 3.12
C ALA A 31 6.87 0.70 3.42
N ALA A 32 6.95 -0.29 4.29
CA ALA A 32 8.19 -0.95 4.64
C ALA A 32 8.81 -1.70 3.45
N ALA A 33 8.01 -2.32 2.58
CA ALA A 33 8.50 -2.95 1.35
C ALA A 33 9.13 -1.91 0.42
N LEU A 34 8.41 -0.83 0.10
CA LEU A 34 8.91 0.25 -0.76
C LEU A 34 10.15 0.95 -0.19
N GLY A 35 10.14 1.26 1.10
CA GLY A 35 11.29 1.84 1.77
C GLY A 35 12.49 0.90 1.71
N SER A 36 12.29 -0.40 1.93
CA SER A 36 13.39 -1.39 1.88
C SER A 36 14.03 -1.44 0.50
N MET A 37 13.23 -1.36 -0.58
CA MET A 37 13.73 -1.28 -1.96
C MET A 37 14.66 -0.07 -2.17
N MET A 38 14.40 1.06 -1.52
CA MET A 38 15.23 2.26 -1.65
C MET A 38 16.52 2.22 -0.82
N LEU A 39 16.67 1.23 0.07
CA LEU A 39 17.79 1.13 1.01
C LEU A 39 18.77 -0.01 0.68
N SER A 40 18.36 -1.02 -0.10
CA SER A 40 19.20 -2.17 -0.44
C SER A 40 18.81 -2.75 -1.81
N ALA A 41 19.83 -3.06 -2.63
CA ALA A 41 19.61 -3.68 -3.92
C ALA A 41 19.06 -5.11 -3.81
N GLU A 42 19.48 -5.85 -2.78
CA GLU A 42 18.97 -7.18 -2.44
C GLU A 42 17.47 -7.12 -2.09
N ALA A 43 17.06 -6.13 -1.30
CA ALA A 43 15.65 -5.92 -0.95
C ALA A 43 14.78 -5.66 -2.19
N ILE A 44 15.30 -4.99 -3.23
CA ILE A 44 14.56 -4.78 -4.48
C ILE A 44 14.25 -6.11 -5.15
N ALA A 45 15.26 -6.98 -5.27
CA ALA A 45 15.11 -8.27 -5.92
C ALA A 45 14.02 -9.11 -5.22
N ASP A 46 14.09 -9.19 -3.88
CA ASP A 46 13.10 -9.89 -3.06
C ASP A 46 11.67 -9.37 -3.27
N VAL A 47 11.49 -8.04 -3.31
CA VAL A 47 10.16 -7.43 -3.43
C VAL A 47 9.60 -7.59 -4.85
N VAL A 48 10.43 -7.42 -5.88
CA VAL A 48 10.03 -7.58 -7.29
C VAL A 48 9.67 -9.03 -7.62
N GLU A 49 10.30 -10.02 -6.96
CA GLU A 49 9.94 -11.43 -7.13
C GLU A 49 8.54 -11.75 -6.57
N LEU A 50 8.13 -11.04 -5.51
CA LEU A 50 6.92 -11.38 -4.74
C LEU A 50 5.69 -10.53 -5.07
N LEU A 51 5.87 -9.31 -5.59
CA LEU A 51 4.79 -8.34 -5.78
C LEU A 51 4.64 -7.87 -7.23
N GLN A 52 3.40 -7.56 -7.60
CA GLN A 52 3.01 -6.78 -8.76
C GLN A 52 2.43 -5.43 -8.33
N THR A 53 2.36 -4.48 -9.26
CA THR A 53 1.82 -3.13 -9.00
C THR A 53 0.41 -3.17 -8.39
N ASP A 54 -0.44 -4.09 -8.85
CA ASP A 54 -1.84 -4.20 -8.41
C ASP A 54 -1.99 -4.86 -7.02
N ASP A 55 -0.92 -5.42 -6.46
CA ASP A 55 -0.93 -5.99 -5.10
C ASP A 55 -0.97 -4.90 -4.03
N PHE A 56 -0.64 -3.66 -4.36
CA PHE A 56 -0.72 -2.54 -3.43
C PHE A 56 -2.16 -2.05 -3.30
N TYR A 57 -2.63 -1.87 -2.06
CA TYR A 57 -3.94 -1.31 -1.78
C TYR A 57 -3.94 0.20 -2.05
N ARG A 58 -2.87 0.89 -1.67
CA ARG A 58 -2.69 2.30 -2.02
C ARG A 58 -2.16 2.40 -3.45
N SER A 59 -2.95 3.02 -4.31
CA SER A 59 -2.55 3.30 -5.70
C SER A 59 -1.25 4.11 -5.79
N ALA A 60 -1.02 5.03 -4.85
CA ALA A 60 0.24 5.76 -4.72
C ALA A 60 1.43 4.81 -4.53
N ASN A 61 1.31 3.82 -3.64
CA ASN A 61 2.35 2.83 -3.38
C ASN A 61 2.59 1.93 -4.60
N GLY A 62 1.53 1.50 -5.29
CA GLY A 62 1.66 0.74 -6.54
C GLY A 62 2.44 1.51 -7.61
N ARG A 63 2.15 2.81 -7.79
CA ARG A 63 2.88 3.67 -8.74
C ARG A 63 4.34 3.86 -8.36
N ILE A 64 4.63 3.99 -7.06
CA ILE A 64 6.02 4.07 -6.58
C ILE A 64 6.73 2.76 -6.86
N PHE A 65 6.14 1.61 -6.52
CA PHE A 65 6.69 0.29 -6.83
C PHE A 65 7.02 0.13 -8.32
N GLU A 66 6.09 0.52 -9.20
CA GLU A 66 6.30 0.47 -10.64
C GLU A 66 7.54 1.26 -11.07
N VAL A 67 7.71 2.49 -10.56
CA VAL A 67 8.87 3.33 -10.85
C VAL A 67 10.17 2.72 -10.33
N LEU A 68 10.17 2.17 -9.10
CA LEU A 68 11.35 1.50 -8.55
C LEU A 68 11.74 0.25 -9.36
N ARG A 69 10.74 -0.54 -9.75
CA ARG A 69 10.93 -1.71 -10.61
C ARG A 69 11.48 -1.33 -11.97
N GLU A 70 11.01 -0.25 -12.58
CA GLU A 70 11.52 0.26 -13.85
C GLU A 70 12.98 0.74 -13.77
N LEU A 71 13.34 1.47 -12.69
CA LEU A 71 14.73 1.87 -12.45
C LEU A 71 15.63 0.64 -12.31
N TYR A 72 15.20 -0.32 -11.49
CA TYR A 72 15.90 -1.59 -11.30
C TYR A 72 16.10 -2.36 -12.61
N ALA A 73 15.05 -2.48 -13.43
CA ALA A 73 15.10 -3.18 -14.72
C ALA A 73 16.06 -2.53 -15.73
N ARG A 74 16.33 -1.23 -15.62
CA ARG A 74 17.32 -0.52 -16.45
C ARG A 74 18.73 -0.56 -15.87
N GLY A 75 18.91 -1.09 -14.67
CA GLY A 75 20.18 -1.02 -13.93
C GLY A 75 20.49 0.38 -13.41
N ASP A 76 19.49 1.26 -13.30
CA ASP A 76 19.64 2.58 -12.69
C ASP A 76 19.72 2.44 -11.15
N PRO A 77 20.33 3.41 -10.44
CA PRO A 77 20.22 3.50 -8.98
C PRO A 77 18.76 3.51 -8.54
N VAL A 78 18.49 2.79 -7.46
CA VAL A 78 17.16 2.73 -6.82
C VAL A 78 17.34 3.14 -5.37
N ASP A 79 17.07 4.41 -5.13
CA ASP A 79 17.15 5.08 -3.84
C ASP A 79 16.07 6.18 -3.77
N GLN A 80 15.96 6.83 -2.62
CA GLN A 80 14.95 7.87 -2.42
C GLN A 80 15.06 9.03 -3.44
N LEU A 81 16.29 9.44 -3.77
CA LEU A 81 16.52 10.57 -4.67
C LEU A 81 16.12 10.22 -6.11
N SER A 82 16.63 9.09 -6.61
CA SER A 82 16.32 8.56 -7.94
C SER A 82 14.83 8.29 -8.12
N ALA A 83 14.13 7.80 -7.09
CA ALA A 83 12.68 7.62 -7.10
C ALA A 83 11.94 8.96 -7.27
N VAL A 84 12.29 9.97 -6.46
CA VAL A 84 11.70 11.31 -6.55
C VAL A 84 11.94 11.93 -7.93
N GLU A 85 13.14 11.82 -8.47
CA GLU A 85 13.46 12.34 -9.79
C GLU A 85 12.70 11.61 -10.90
N ALA A 86 12.60 10.28 -10.84
CA ALA A 86 11.88 9.48 -11.83
C ALA A 86 10.38 9.83 -11.83
N LEU A 87 9.76 9.93 -10.66
CA LEU A 87 8.38 10.38 -10.50
C LEU A 87 8.17 11.82 -11.00
N ARG A 88 9.12 12.73 -10.70
CA ARG A 88 9.07 14.12 -11.18
C ARG A 88 9.15 14.20 -12.69
N ARG A 89 10.06 13.44 -13.32
CA ARG A 89 10.19 13.37 -14.79
C ARG A 89 8.94 12.82 -15.46
N LYS A 90 8.25 11.87 -14.81
CA LYS A 90 6.95 11.34 -15.26
C LYS A 90 5.77 12.28 -15.02
N GLY A 91 5.94 13.34 -14.22
CA GLY A 91 4.86 14.25 -13.86
C GLY A 91 3.87 13.70 -12.84
N THR A 92 4.22 12.61 -12.13
CA THR A 92 3.33 11.91 -11.19
C THR A 92 3.79 11.98 -9.73
N LEU A 93 4.80 12.82 -9.43
CA LEU A 93 5.33 12.97 -8.06
C LEU A 93 4.28 13.48 -7.08
N ASP A 94 3.49 14.47 -7.48
CA ASP A 94 2.47 15.05 -6.60
C ASP A 94 1.31 14.07 -6.38
N ASP A 95 0.98 13.24 -7.38
CA ASP A 95 -0.07 12.21 -7.31
C ASP A 95 0.24 11.10 -6.30
N VAL A 96 1.52 10.90 -5.96
CA VAL A 96 1.95 9.91 -4.96
C VAL A 96 2.21 10.53 -3.59
N GLY A 97 1.92 11.83 -3.39
CA GLY A 97 2.11 12.51 -2.11
C GLY A 97 3.38 13.36 -2.00
N GLY A 98 4.13 13.51 -3.10
CA GLY A 98 5.29 14.39 -3.17
C GLY A 98 6.57 13.80 -2.56
N PRO A 99 7.68 14.58 -2.57
CA PRO A 99 8.99 14.10 -2.16
C PRO A 99 9.06 13.73 -0.67
N LEU A 100 8.22 14.34 0.18
CA LEU A 100 8.15 14.02 1.60
C LEU A 100 7.59 12.61 1.83
N TYR A 101 6.56 12.21 1.08
CA TYR A 101 6.03 10.86 1.22
C TYR A 101 7.08 9.80 0.88
N ILE A 102 7.85 9.99 -0.19
CA ILE A 102 8.93 9.07 -0.57
C ILE A 102 10.00 8.98 0.53
N ARG A 103 10.32 10.10 1.18
CA ARG A 103 11.22 10.12 2.34
C ARG A 103 10.65 9.30 3.50
N ASP A 104 9.39 9.55 3.85
CA ASP A 104 8.73 8.90 4.97
C ASP A 104 8.67 7.37 4.79
N LEU A 105 8.57 6.88 3.54
CA LEU A 105 8.64 5.45 3.23
C LEU A 105 10.00 4.85 3.62
N ALA A 106 11.10 5.52 3.27
CA ALA A 106 12.45 5.05 3.62
C ALA A 106 12.71 5.12 5.14
N ASP A 107 12.23 6.18 5.79
CA ASP A 107 12.41 6.40 7.24
C ASP A 107 11.62 5.39 8.12
N GLN A 108 10.59 4.73 7.57
CA GLN A 108 9.76 3.76 8.29
C GLN A 108 10.34 2.34 8.36
N VAL A 109 11.49 2.08 7.72
CA VAL A 109 12.05 0.72 7.60
C VAL A 109 12.92 0.37 8.81
N PRO A 110 12.56 -0.65 9.61
CA PRO A 110 13.42 -1.10 10.71
C PRO A 110 14.73 -1.72 10.19
N THR A 111 14.62 -2.55 9.15
CA THR A 111 15.78 -3.14 8.45
C THR A 111 15.40 -3.58 7.03
N PRO A 112 16.20 -3.24 5.99
CA PRO A 112 15.94 -3.69 4.63
C PRO A 112 15.99 -5.22 4.47
N ALA A 113 16.71 -5.92 5.35
CA ALA A 113 16.80 -7.39 5.32
C ALA A 113 15.45 -8.09 5.59
N SER A 114 14.44 -7.37 6.07
CA SER A 114 13.07 -7.88 6.24
C SER A 114 12.16 -7.64 5.04
N ALA A 115 12.67 -7.13 3.91
CA ALA A 115 11.87 -6.77 2.72
C ALA A 115 10.95 -7.91 2.24
N ALA A 116 11.48 -9.13 2.09
CA ALA A 116 10.71 -10.30 1.67
C ALA A 116 9.56 -10.63 2.66
N HIS A 117 9.74 -10.36 3.96
CA HIS A 117 8.68 -10.55 4.95
C HIS A 117 7.53 -9.56 4.73
N TYR A 118 7.83 -8.27 4.55
CA TYR A 118 6.82 -7.25 4.28
C TYR A 118 6.09 -7.50 2.95
N ALA A 119 6.84 -7.87 1.91
CA ALA A 119 6.27 -8.23 0.61
C ALA A 119 5.27 -9.39 0.71
N ARG A 120 5.58 -10.45 1.46
CA ARG A 120 4.63 -11.57 1.67
C ARG A 120 3.34 -11.13 2.35
N ILE A 121 3.41 -10.19 3.31
CA ILE A 121 2.20 -9.66 3.97
C ILE A 121 1.31 -8.94 2.95
N VAL A 122 1.91 -8.11 2.08
CA VAL A 122 1.19 -7.40 1.01
C VAL A 122 0.56 -8.39 0.03
N ALA A 123 1.33 -9.38 -0.44
CA ALA A 123 0.84 -10.41 -1.37
C ALA A 123 -0.33 -11.21 -0.77
N GLN A 124 -0.22 -11.63 0.49
CA GLN A 124 -1.28 -12.35 1.19
C GLN A 124 -2.56 -11.51 1.31
N ALA A 125 -2.43 -10.22 1.61
CA ALA A 125 -3.57 -9.31 1.67
C ALA A 125 -4.22 -9.13 0.30
N ALA A 126 -3.41 -9.01 -0.77
CA ALA A 126 -3.89 -8.87 -2.15
C ALA A 126 -4.71 -10.08 -2.61
N LEU A 127 -4.30 -11.31 -2.24
CA LEU A 127 -5.03 -12.55 -2.57
C LEU A 127 -6.43 -12.65 -1.92
N LEU A 128 -6.69 -11.89 -0.86
CA LEU A 128 -7.94 -11.93 -0.08
C LEU A 128 -8.93 -10.80 -0.42
N ARG A 129 -8.62 -9.99 -1.45
CA ARG A 129 -9.45 -8.84 -1.84
C ARG A 129 -10.79 -9.27 -2.41
#